data_AF-A0A2V2ASF0-F1
#
_entry.id   AF-A0A2V2ASF0-F1
#
_cell.length_a   1.000
_cell.length_b   1.000
_cell.length_c   1.000
_cell.angle_alpha   90.00
_cell.angle_beta   90.00
_cell.angle_gamma   90.00
#
_symmetry.space_group_name_H-M   'P 1'
#
loop_
_entity.id
_entity.type
_entity.pdbx_description
1 polymer ?
#
loop_
_entity_poly.entity_id
_entity_poly.type
_entity_poly.pdbx_seq_one_letter_code
_entity_poly.pdbx_strand_id
1 'polypeptide(L)'
;MSIELDIPEFPYEEPPRGITCGQEPWNGVLLMVDRIPFRTGDEVTFHVTVHSDGSGQIVAAQTQGVVSISADTTSVGWTIPWAGVLDTVSQGSISAFYTLAPADGSAPSTSQEAIVLYSRQRPDGTVCGPDN
;
A
#
# COMPACT_ATOMS: atom_id res chain seq x y z
N MET A 1 -2.02 -26.73 -3.91
CA MET A 1 -1.55 -26.23 -2.60
C MET A 1 -1.74 -24.73 -2.64
N SER A 2 -2.52 -24.15 -1.73
CA SER A 2 -2.67 -22.70 -1.65
C SER A 2 -1.36 -22.12 -1.12
N ILE A 3 -0.80 -21.12 -1.80
CA ILE A 3 0.36 -20.39 -1.30
C ILE A 3 -0.15 -19.50 -0.18
N GLU A 4 0.44 -19.62 1.01
CA GLU A 4 0.20 -18.66 2.09
C GLU A 4 0.88 -17.36 1.69
N LEU A 5 0.08 -16.34 1.41
CA LEU A 5 0.55 -15.02 1.01
C LEU A 5 0.90 -14.21 2.26
N ASP A 6 2.04 -13.52 2.21
CA ASP A 6 2.46 -12.60 3.27
C ASP A 6 1.59 -11.33 3.25
N ILE A 7 1.56 -10.59 4.35
CA ILE A 7 0.85 -9.32 4.48
C ILE A 7 1.67 -8.23 3.76
N PRO A 8 1.04 -7.31 3.00
CA PRO A 8 1.79 -6.19 2.42
C PRO A 8 2.35 -5.28 3.50
N GLU A 9 3.59 -4.84 3.31
CA GLU A 9 4.32 -4.00 4.25
C GLU A 9 4.38 -2.54 3.78
N PHE A 10 4.44 -1.63 4.75
CA PHE A 10 4.71 -0.22 4.54
C PHE A 10 6.15 0.08 4.99
N PRO A 11 7.15 -0.02 4.09
CA PRO A 11 8.58 -0.04 4.47
C PRO A 11 9.07 1.23 5.17
N TYR A 12 8.33 2.32 5.07
CA TYR A 12 8.68 3.62 5.65
C TYR A 12 7.85 3.97 6.89
N GLU A 13 7.02 3.06 7.38
CA GLU A 13 6.25 3.21 8.61
C GLU A 13 7.16 3.59 9.80
N GLU A 14 6.87 4.73 10.44
CA GLU A 14 7.56 5.19 11.63
C GLU A 14 6.89 4.65 12.90
N PRO A 15 7.64 4.26 13.93
CA PRO A 15 7.06 3.89 15.21
C PRO A 15 6.28 5.06 15.86
N PRO A 16 5.06 4.85 16.39
CA PRO A 16 4.35 3.58 16.51
C PRO A 16 3.33 3.38 15.38
N ARG A 17 3.79 2.85 14.25
CA ARG A 17 2.95 2.38 13.14
C ARG A 17 2.23 3.45 12.32
N GLY A 18 2.95 4.53 12.00
CA GLY A 18 2.40 5.66 11.26
C GLY A 18 3.22 6.02 10.03
N ILE A 19 2.51 6.32 8.94
CA ILE A 19 3.06 7.08 7.82
C ILE A 19 2.84 8.56 8.14
N THR A 20 3.93 9.25 8.47
CA THR A 20 3.95 10.67 8.85
C THR A 20 4.83 11.46 7.91
N CYS A 21 4.74 12.79 7.92
CA CYS A 21 5.50 13.77 7.14
C CYS A 21 7.04 13.62 7.10
N GLY A 22 7.64 12.65 7.81
CA GLY A 22 9.08 12.35 7.75
C GLY A 22 9.55 11.75 6.42
N GLN A 23 8.64 11.24 5.58
CA GLN A 23 8.97 10.61 4.29
C GLN A 23 9.06 11.63 3.14
N GLU A 24 10.03 12.54 3.21
CA GLU A 24 10.31 13.46 2.10
C GLU A 24 11.27 12.85 1.06
N PRO A 25 11.05 13.06 -0.26
CA PRO A 25 9.89 13.73 -0.86
C PRO A 25 8.63 12.86 -0.85
N TRP A 26 7.47 13.48 -0.63
CA TRP A 26 6.17 12.80 -0.56
C TRP A 26 5.60 12.43 -1.93
N ASN A 27 6.25 11.50 -2.63
CA ASN A 27 5.85 11.07 -3.97
C ASN A 27 4.74 9.99 -3.96
N GLY A 28 4.20 9.68 -2.78
CA GLY A 28 3.24 8.61 -2.55
C GLY A 28 3.65 7.75 -1.37
N VAL A 29 2.86 6.72 -1.08
CA VAL A 29 3.17 5.73 -0.04
C VAL A 29 3.52 4.41 -0.72
N LEU A 30 4.74 3.92 -0.50
CA LEU A 30 5.18 2.64 -1.03
C LEU A 30 4.52 1.50 -0.27
N LEU A 31 3.92 0.57 -1.01
CA LEU A 31 3.53 -0.76 -0.55
C LEU A 31 4.51 -1.78 -1.11
N MET A 32 4.91 -2.72 -0.28
CA MET A 32 5.85 -3.77 -0.68
C MET A 32 5.33 -5.13 -0.24
N VAL A 33 5.53 -6.14 -1.07
CA VAL A 33 5.33 -7.54 -0.72
C VAL A 33 6.66 -8.23 -0.95
N ASP A 34 7.20 -8.80 0.12
CA ASP A 34 8.48 -9.48 0.11
C ASP A 34 8.32 -10.96 0.44
N ARG A 35 9.38 -11.74 0.18
CA ARG A 35 9.50 -13.17 0.54
C ARG A 35 8.49 -14.10 -0.15
N ILE A 36 7.85 -13.64 -1.22
CA ILE A 36 6.99 -14.46 -2.08
C ILE A 36 7.72 -14.76 -3.39
N PRO A 37 7.88 -16.03 -3.79
CA PRO A 37 8.59 -16.38 -5.02
C PRO A 37 7.70 -16.17 -6.25
N PHE A 38 7.61 -14.93 -6.72
CA PHE A 38 6.88 -14.56 -7.93
C PHE A 38 7.60 -15.04 -9.19
N ARG A 39 6.82 -15.46 -10.19
CA ARG A 39 7.30 -15.91 -11.48
C ARG A 39 6.99 -14.91 -12.58
N THR A 40 7.83 -14.92 -13.60
CA THR A 40 7.60 -14.17 -14.83
C THR A 40 6.21 -14.47 -15.39
N GLY A 41 5.43 -13.42 -15.64
CA GLY A 41 4.05 -13.48 -16.12
C GLY A 41 2.99 -13.47 -15.02
N ASP A 42 3.36 -13.61 -13.74
CA ASP A 42 2.41 -13.41 -12.64
C ASP A 42 1.92 -11.97 -12.62
N GLU A 43 0.69 -11.77 -12.15
CA GLU A 43 0.10 -10.44 -11.97
C GLU A 43 -0.26 -10.22 -10.51
N VAL A 44 0.19 -9.10 -9.95
CA VAL A 44 -0.10 -8.70 -8.57
C VAL A 44 -0.96 -7.45 -8.60
N THR A 45 -2.18 -7.57 -8.07
CA THR A 45 -3.10 -6.44 -7.92
C THR A 45 -3.13 -5.99 -6.48
N PHE A 46 -2.65 -4.78 -6.21
CA PHE A 46 -2.78 -4.10 -4.94
C PHE A 46 -4.13 -3.42 -4.84
N HIS A 47 -4.83 -3.63 -3.73
CA HIS A 47 -6.08 -2.98 -3.39
C HIS A 47 -5.86 -2.10 -2.17
N VAL A 48 -6.14 -0.81 -2.30
CA VAL A 48 -5.86 0.17 -1.26
C VAL A 48 -7.10 1.00 -0.96
N THR A 49 -7.37 1.16 0.33
CA THR A 49 -8.41 2.03 0.85
C THR A 49 -7.79 3.03 1.81
N VAL A 50 -8.03 4.32 1.57
CA VAL A 50 -7.70 5.40 2.50
C VAL A 50 -8.95 5.70 3.31
N HIS A 51 -8.79 5.77 4.62
CA HIS A 51 -9.86 6.01 5.57
C HIS A 51 -9.64 7.34 6.28
N SER A 52 -10.70 8.09 6.56
CA SER A 52 -10.65 9.36 7.31
C SER A 52 -10.58 9.18 8.83
N ASP A 53 -10.62 7.93 9.30
CA ASP A 53 -10.51 7.55 10.70
C ASP A 53 -9.34 6.58 10.92
N GLY A 54 -8.88 6.49 12.17
CA GLY A 54 -7.80 5.57 12.55
C GLY A 54 -8.22 4.10 12.68
N SER A 55 -9.54 3.81 12.71
CA SER A 55 -10.08 2.45 12.82
C SER A 55 -10.37 1.77 11.48
N GLY A 56 -10.15 2.46 10.36
CA GLY A 56 -10.36 1.90 9.02
C GLY A 56 -11.84 1.64 8.69
N GLN A 57 -12.76 2.44 9.24
CA GLN A 57 -14.21 2.23 9.04
C GLN A 57 -14.81 3.23 8.03
N ILE A 58 -14.26 4.44 7.94
CA ILE A 58 -14.82 5.53 7.14
C ILE A 58 -13.95 5.73 5.91
N VAL A 59 -14.39 5.16 4.79
CA VAL A 59 -13.70 5.25 3.50
C VAL A 59 -13.69 6.69 3.00
N ALA A 60 -12.50 7.19 2.66
CA ALA A 60 -12.27 8.48 2.03
C ALA A 60 -11.89 8.35 0.54
N ALA A 61 -11.07 7.36 0.20
CA ALA A 61 -10.66 7.08 -1.17
C ALA A 61 -10.30 5.60 -1.37
N GLN A 62 -10.35 5.14 -2.63
CA GLN A 62 -9.92 3.80 -3.01
C GLN A 62 -9.13 3.85 -4.30
N THR A 63 -8.14 2.97 -4.42
CA THR A 63 -7.33 2.83 -5.63
C THR A 63 -6.83 1.41 -5.77
N GLN A 64 -6.45 1.05 -7.01
CA GLN A 64 -5.87 -0.24 -7.32
C GLN A 64 -4.65 -0.07 -8.21
N GLY A 65 -3.65 -0.91 -7.99
CA GLY A 65 -2.42 -0.95 -8.76
C GLY A 65 -2.15 -2.33 -9.26
N VAL A 66 -1.90 -2.48 -10.57
CA VAL A 66 -1.54 -3.77 -11.16
C VAL A 66 -0.06 -3.75 -11.51
N VAL A 67 0.66 -4.78 -11.07
CA VAL A 67 2.07 -4.98 -11.39
C VAL A 67 2.24 -6.34 -12.06
N SER A 68 2.65 -6.32 -13.33
CA SER A 68 3.00 -7.54 -14.06
C SER A 68 4.47 -7.90 -13.81
N ILE A 69 4.73 -9.14 -13.40
CA ILE A 69 6.07 -9.63 -13.09
C ILE A 69 6.82 -9.94 -14.39
N SER A 70 7.83 -9.14 -14.72
CA SER A 70 8.59 -9.27 -15.98
C SER A 70 9.80 -10.20 -15.88
N ALA A 71 10.23 -10.52 -14.66
CA ALA A 71 11.29 -11.46 -14.35
C ALA A 71 11.03 -12.05 -12.96
N ASP A 72 11.45 -13.29 -12.74
CA ASP A 72 11.32 -13.97 -11.44
C ASP A 72 11.94 -13.12 -10.32
N THR A 73 11.17 -12.90 -9.25
CA THR A 73 11.55 -12.01 -8.15
C THR A 73 10.95 -12.52 -6.84
N THR A 74 11.52 -12.09 -5.72
CA THR A 74 10.98 -12.35 -4.38
C THR A 74 10.23 -11.16 -3.79
N SER A 75 10.19 -10.06 -4.53
CA SER A 75 9.75 -8.75 -4.05
C SER A 75 9.04 -7.99 -5.15
N VAL A 76 7.91 -7.39 -4.80
CA VAL A 76 7.14 -6.51 -5.68
C VAL A 76 6.65 -5.30 -4.89
N GLY A 77 6.74 -4.13 -5.50
CA GLY A 77 6.32 -2.88 -4.87
C GLY A 77 5.40 -2.08 -5.78
N TRP A 78 4.48 -1.36 -5.16
CA TRP A 78 3.61 -0.40 -5.85
C TRP A 78 3.46 0.86 -5.00
N THR A 79 3.52 2.03 -5.63
CA THR A 79 3.38 3.31 -4.94
C THR A 79 1.95 3.79 -5.04
N ILE A 80 1.30 3.99 -3.88
CA ILE A 80 -0.02 4.60 -3.78
C ILE A 80 0.06 6.03 -4.30
N PRO A 81 -0.74 6.40 -5.33
CA PRO A 81 -0.74 7.75 -5.87
C PRO A 81 -1.07 8.80 -4.82
N TRP A 82 -0.47 9.98 -4.95
CA TRP A 82 -0.82 11.11 -4.08
C TRP A 82 -2.20 11.69 -4.43
N ALA A 83 -2.31 12.21 -5.64
CA ALA A 83 -3.46 12.98 -6.09
C ALA A 83 -4.74 12.13 -6.17
N GLY A 84 -5.81 12.62 -5.56
CA GLY A 84 -7.11 11.97 -5.52
C GLY A 84 -7.19 10.73 -4.62
N VAL A 85 -6.12 10.40 -3.89
CA VAL A 85 -6.07 9.23 -3.00
C VAL A 85 -5.54 9.62 -1.63
N LEU A 86 -4.24 9.90 -1.51
CA LEU A 86 -3.59 10.23 -0.24
C LEU A 86 -3.85 11.69 0.20
N ASP A 87 -4.16 12.57 -0.76
CA ASP A 87 -4.48 13.97 -0.49
C ASP A 87 -5.92 14.21 0.00
N THR A 88 -6.77 13.17 -0.06
CA THR A 88 -8.20 13.23 0.31
C THR A 88 -8.43 13.41 1.81
N VAL A 89 -7.45 13.03 2.64
CA VAL A 89 -7.47 13.22 4.09
C VAL A 89 -6.17 13.86 4.54
N SER A 90 -6.21 14.57 5.67
CA SER A 90 -5.00 15.04 6.37
C SER A 90 -4.58 14.10 7.50
N GLN A 91 -5.49 13.26 7.99
CA GLN A 91 -5.25 12.25 9.00
C GLN A 91 -6.26 11.10 8.84
N GLY A 92 -5.84 9.89 9.18
CA GLY A 92 -6.69 8.70 9.17
C GLY A 92 -5.86 7.42 9.18
N SER A 93 -6.22 6.48 8.33
CA SER A 93 -5.49 5.22 8.14
C SER A 93 -5.50 4.78 6.68
N ILE A 94 -4.55 3.91 6.32
CA ILE A 94 -4.50 3.27 5.01
C ILE A 94 -4.60 1.77 5.26
N SER A 95 -5.56 1.11 4.59
CA SER A 95 -5.63 -0.34 4.54
C SER A 95 -5.27 -0.85 3.15
N ALA A 96 -4.53 -1.95 3.09
CA ALA A 96 -4.05 -2.53 1.86
C ALA A 96 -4.00 -4.06 1.92
N PHE A 97 -4.39 -4.71 0.83
CA PHE A 97 -4.17 -6.12 0.58
C PHE A 97 -3.81 -6.30 -0.89
N TYR A 98 -3.35 -7.49 -1.28
CA TYR A 98 -3.11 -7.79 -2.70
C TYR A 98 -3.68 -9.14 -3.11
N THR A 99 -3.93 -9.26 -4.42
CA THR A 99 -4.30 -10.51 -5.07
C THR A 99 -3.19 -10.89 -6.06
N LEU A 100 -2.69 -12.12 -5.95
CA LEU A 100 -1.76 -12.74 -6.88
C LEU A 100 -2.55 -13.60 -7.86
N ALA A 101 -2.45 -13.30 -9.15
CA ALA A 101 -2.93 -14.12 -10.25
C ALA A 101 -1.73 -14.81 -10.93
N PRO A 102 -1.55 -16.14 -10.75
CA PRO A 102 -0.44 -16.86 -11.35
C PRO A 102 -0.49 -16.91 -12.89
N ALA A 103 0.67 -16.82 -13.54
CA ALA A 103 0.80 -16.90 -14.99
C ALA A 103 0.29 -18.24 -15.58
N ASP A 104 0.34 -19.31 -14.79
CA ASP A 104 -0.06 -20.65 -15.19
C ASP A 104 -1.58 -20.86 -15.24
N GLY A 105 -2.37 -19.81 -14.97
CA GLY A 105 -3.82 -19.83 -14.99
C GLY A 105 -4.45 -20.49 -13.76
N SER A 106 -3.65 -20.79 -12.73
CA SER A 106 -4.16 -21.22 -11.43
C SER A 106 -5.09 -20.18 -10.82
N ALA A 107 -5.93 -20.62 -9.88
CA ALA A 107 -6.84 -19.72 -9.18
C ALA A 107 -6.06 -18.61 -8.44
N PRO A 108 -6.51 -17.34 -8.53
CA PRO A 108 -5.90 -16.25 -7.78
C PRO A 108 -5.96 -16.50 -6.27
N SER A 109 -4.96 -15.97 -5.56
CA SER A 109 -4.88 -15.99 -4.10
C SER A 109 -4.85 -14.56 -3.56
N THR A 110 -5.49 -14.30 -2.42
CA THR A 110 -5.57 -12.96 -1.81
C THR A 110 -4.89 -12.98 -0.44
N SER A 111 -4.08 -11.96 -0.17
CA SER A 111 -3.40 -11.79 1.11
C SER A 111 -4.36 -11.39 2.23
N GLN A 112 -3.86 -11.44 3.46
CA GLN A 112 -4.49 -10.70 4.56
C GLN A 112 -4.32 -9.18 4.34
N GLU A 113 -5.16 -8.39 5.03
CA GLU A 113 -5.14 -6.93 4.98
C GLU A 113 -4.16 -6.36 6.03
N ALA A 114 -3.32 -5.42 5.60
CA ALA A 114 -2.52 -4.56 6.45
C ALA A 114 -3.27 -3.24 6.70
N ILE A 115 -3.10 -2.66 7.89
CA ILE A 115 -3.57 -1.31 8.21
C ILE A 115 -2.47 -0.51 8.91
N VAL A 116 -2.26 0.72 8.46
CA VAL A 116 -1.28 1.66 9.03
C VAL A 116 -1.93 3.01 9.29
N LEU A 117 -1.51 3.70 10.36
CA LEU A 117 -1.96 5.07 10.60
C LEU A 117 -1.35 6.01 9.56
N TYR A 118 -2.09 7.05 9.20
CA TYR A 118 -1.67 8.02 8.20
C TYR A 118 -1.91 9.44 8.71
N SER A 119 -0.88 10.27 8.67
CA SER A 119 -0.98 11.68 9.05
C SER A 119 -0.09 12.55 8.19
N ARG A 120 -0.70 13.55 7.54
CA ARG A 120 0.00 14.65 6.88
C ARG A 120 0.16 15.86 7.78
N GLN A 121 -0.36 15.82 9.01
CA GLN A 121 -0.24 16.92 9.95
C GLN A 121 1.10 16.85 10.66
N ARG A 122 1.86 17.95 10.60
CA ARG A 122 3.04 18.16 11.43
C ARG A 122 2.65 18.70 12.81
N PRO A 123 3.53 18.57 13.82
CA PRO A 123 3.28 19.13 15.15
C PRO A 123 3.04 20.64 15.18
N ASP A 124 3.53 21.37 14.17
CA ASP A 124 3.36 22.82 14.00
C ASP A 124 2.03 23.20 13.29
N GLY A 125 1.20 22.21 12.94
CA GLY A 125 -0.09 22.41 12.27
C GLY A 125 0.02 22.55 10.75
N THR A 126 1.21 22.48 10.17
CA THR A 126 1.37 22.47 8.71
C THR A 126 1.01 21.10 8.12
N VAL A 127 0.60 21.08 6.85
CA VAL A 127 0.24 19.86 6.12
C VAL A 127 1.32 19.55 5.10
N CYS A 128 1.95 18.38 5.18
CA CYS A 128 2.92 17.96 4.17
C CYS A 128 2.24 17.50 2.88
N GLY A 129 2.96 17.66 1.78
CA GLY A 129 2.59 17.25 0.43
C GLY A 129 3.76 17.45 -0.54
N PRO A 130 3.65 16.95 -1.78
CA PRO A 130 4.73 16.97 -2.76
C PRO A 130 5.20 18.38 -3.19
N ASP A 131 4.43 19.44 -2.87
CA ASP A 131 4.70 20.82 -3.28
C ASP A 131 5.15 21.75 -2.12
N ASN A 132 5.52 21.22 -0.95
CA ASN A 132 5.94 22.02 0.22
C ASN A 132 7.45 21.96 0.49
#